data_AF-A0A388TIR9-F1
#
_entry.id   AF-A0A388TIR9-F1
#
_cell.length_a   1.000
_cell.length_b   1.000
_cell.length_c   1.000
_cell.angle_alpha   90.00
_cell.angle_beta   90.00
_cell.angle_gamma   90.00
#
_symmetry.space_group_name_H-M   'P 1'
#
loop_
_entity.id
_entity.type
_entity.pdbx_description
1 polymer ?
#
loop_
_entity_poly.entity_id
_entity_poly.type
_entity_poly.pdbx_seq_one_letter_code
_entity_poly.pdbx_strand_id
1 'polypeptide(L)' 'MKRIKGYKLERLLRNELKNKSFRREYDSLAEEFQLAEEVIKLRIKKNMSQKELAGIVGTSQPAVAQ' A
#
# COMPACT_ATOMS: atom_id res chain seq x y z
N MET A 1 -17.68 -29.31 -4.09
CA MET A 1 -16.69 -28.20 -4.14
C MET A 1 -17.42 -26.87 -3.96
N LYS A 2 -17.09 -26.07 -2.93
CA LYS A 2 -17.67 -24.73 -2.76
C LYS A 2 -17.07 -23.79 -3.80
N ARG A 3 -17.90 -23.15 -4.63
CA ARG A 3 -17.45 -22.10 -5.56
C ARG A 3 -17.03 -20.86 -4.76
N ILE A 4 -15.77 -20.46 -4.86
CA ILE A 4 -15.31 -19.18 -4.32
C ILE A 4 -15.84 -18.09 -5.26
N LYS A 5 -16.67 -17.18 -4.73
CA LYS A 5 -17.08 -15.98 -5.47
C LYS A 5 -15.92 -14.99 -5.49
N GLY A 6 -15.31 -14.79 -6.65
CA GLY A 6 -14.38 -13.69 -6.89
C GLY A 6 -15.14 -12.41 -7.22
N TYR A 7 -14.64 -11.27 -6.73
CA TYR A 7 -15.15 -9.94 -7.07
C TYR A 7 -14.02 -9.11 -7.67
N LYS A 8 -14.33 -8.29 -8.69
CA LYS A 8 -13.36 -7.31 -9.21
C LYS A 8 -13.11 -6.25 -8.13
N LEU A 9 -11.86 -6.06 -7.72
CA LEU A 9 -11.46 -5.12 -6.67
C LEU A 9 -12.06 -3.72 -6.89
N GLU A 10 -11.92 -3.17 -8.09
CA GLU A 10 -12.47 -1.85 -8.41
C GLU A 10 -13.99 -1.76 -8.17
N ARG A 11 -14.74 -2.82 -8.50
CA ARG A 11 -16.19 -2.84 -8.30
C ARG A 11 -16.53 -2.90 -6.81
N LEU A 12 -15.78 -3.69 -6.05
CA LEU A 12 -15.91 -3.81 -4.59
C LEU A 12 -15.60 -2.46 -3.93
N LEU A 13 -14.43 -1.90 -4.22
CA LEU A 13 -13.98 -0.64 -3.64
C LEU A 13 -14.95 0.51 -3.95
N ARG A 14 -15.43 0.63 -5.19
CA ARG A 14 -16.47 1.63 -5.53
C ARG A 14 -17.75 1.48 -4.73
N ASN A 15 -18.11 0.26 -4.33
CA ASN A 15 -19.27 0.03 -3.48
C ASN A 15 -18.98 0.37 -2.02
N GLU A 16 -17.84 -0.05 -1.47
CA GLU A 16 -17.43 0.25 -0.10
C GLU A 16 -17.26 1.76 0.14
N LEU A 17 -16.69 2.47 -0.84
CA LEU A 17 -16.51 3.93 -0.80
C LEU A 17 -17.82 4.74 -0.77
N LYS A 18 -18.99 4.11 -0.94
CA LYS A 18 -20.29 4.75 -0.71
C LYS A 18 -20.61 4.86 0.79
N ASN A 19 -20.04 4.00 1.62
CA ASN A 19 -20.14 4.11 3.07
C ASN A 19 -19.22 5.26 3.54
N LYS A 20 -19.82 6.27 4.17
CA LYS A 20 -19.11 7.47 4.63
C LYS A 20 -18.01 7.17 5.66
N SER A 21 -18.24 6.21 6.56
CA SER A 21 -17.26 5.82 7.57
C SER A 21 -16.08 5.11 6.92
N PHE A 22 -16.35 4.18 6.00
CA PHE A 22 -15.30 3.50 5.25
C PHE A 22 -14.47 4.49 4.43
N ARG A 23 -15.15 5.38 3.69
CA ARG A 23 -14.48 6.41 2.88
C ARG A 23 -13.58 7.31 3.72
N ARG A 24 -14.03 7.75 4.90
CA ARG A 24 -13.23 8.60 5.78
C ARG A 24 -11.92 7.93 6.18
N GLU A 25 -11.96 6.68 6.60
CA GLU A 25 -10.74 5.93 7.00
C GLU A 25 -9.88 5.55 5.79
N TYR A 26 -10.50 5.30 4.64
CA TYR A 26 -9.76 5.05 3.40
C TYR A 26 -9.00 6.30 2.95
N ASP A 27 -9.68 7.45 2.95
CA ASP A 27 -9.12 8.73 2.53
C ASP A 27 -8.09 9.23 3.57
N SER A 28 -8.23 8.93 4.87
CA SER A 28 -7.25 9.32 5.91
C SER A 28 -5.90 8.61 5.77
N LEU A 29 -5.88 7.40 5.22
CA LEU A 29 -4.65 6.65 4.95
C LEU A 29 -3.99 7.04 3.63
N ALA A 30 -4.67 7.82 2.77
CA ALA A 30 -4.19 8.11 1.42
C ALA A 30 -2.81 8.80 1.41
N GLU A 31 -2.56 9.72 2.34
CA GLU A 31 -1.29 10.44 2.44
C GLU A 31 -0.11 9.50 2.78
N GLU A 32 -0.33 8.55 3.69
CA GLU A 32 0.68 7.55 4.07
C GLU A 32 1.01 6.63 2.89
N PHE A 33 -0.01 6.15 2.18
CA PHE A 33 0.20 5.32 0.99
C PHE A 33 0.85 6.06 -0.16
N GLN A 34 0.58 7.35 -0.33
CA GLN A 34 1.27 8.19 -1.33
C GLN A 34 2.76 8.30 -1.02
N LEU A 35 3.14 8.52 0.25
CA LEU A 35 4.54 8.53 0.65
C LEU A 35 5.22 7.18 0.38
N ALA A 36 4.56 6.08 0.76
CA ALA A 36 5.08 4.73 0.51
C ALA A 36 5.29 4.48 -1.00
N GLU A 37 4.34 4.90 -1.84
CA GLU A 37 4.43 4.76 -3.29
C GLU A 37 5.64 5.51 -3.86
N GLU A 38 5.86 6.76 -3.44
CA GLU A 38 7.00 7.56 -3.90
C GLU A 38 8.34 6.99 -3.44
N VAL A 39 8.43 6.49 -2.20
CA VAL A 39 9.63 5.79 -1.72
C VAL A 39 9.92 4.55 -2.57
N ILE A 40 8.91 3.74 -2.88
CA ILE A 40 9.05 2.55 -3.73
C ILE A 40 9.52 2.94 -5.13
N LYS A 41 8.90 3.96 -5.76
CA LYS A 41 9.29 4.46 -7.08
C LYS A 41 10.75 4.91 -7.11
N LEU A 42 11.17 5.71 -6.13
CA LEU A 42 12.54 6.21 -6.03
C LEU A 42 13.54 5.08 -5.79
N ARG A 43 13.21 4.12 -4.93
CA ARG A 43 14.03 2.94 -4.66
C ARG A 43 14.25 2.11 -5.93
N ILE A 44 13.19 1.83 -6.69
CA ILE A 44 13.25 1.09 -7.95
C ILE A 44 14.07 1.88 -8.99
N LYS A 45 13.83 3.19 -9.12
CA LYS A 45 14.60 4.05 -10.04
C LYS A 45 16.10 4.05 -9.75
N LYS A 46 16.48 3.85 -8.49
CA LYS A 46 17.87 3.73 -8.04
C LYS A 46 18.41 2.29 -8.07
N ASN A 47 17.64 1.31 -8.55
CA ASN A 47 17.98 -0.11 -8.52
C ASN A 47 18.34 -0.63 -7.12
N MET A 48 17.71 -0.08 -6.08
CA MET A 48 17.99 -0.45 -4.69
C MET A 48 17.04 -1.55 -4.22
N SER A 49 17.57 -2.54 -3.52
CA SER A 49 16.79 -3.52 -2.76
C SER A 49 16.20 -2.91 -1.49
N GLN A 50 15.22 -3.60 -0.91
CA GLN A 50 14.65 -3.23 0.38
C GLN A 50 15.69 -3.23 1.51
N LYS A 51 16.64 -4.18 1.46
CA LYS A 51 17.71 -4.32 2.45
C LYS A 51 18.69 -3.16 2.39
N GLU A 52 19.04 -2.70 1.19
CA GLU A 52 19.93 -1.56 0.99
C GLU A 52 19.27 -0.25 1.45
N LEU A 53 17.98 -0.06 1.14
CA LEU A 53 17.24 1.08 1.66
C LEU A 53 17.25 1.08 3.19
N ALA A 54 16.92 -0.05 3.83
CA ALA A 54 16.92 -0.17 5.28
C ALA A 54 18.27 0.18 5.93
N GLY A 55 19.38 -0.22 5.29
CA GLY A 55 20.73 0.16 5.71
C GLY A 55 20.98 1.67 5.67
N ILE A 56 20.46 2.37 4.66
CA ILE A 56 20.60 3.84 4.52
C ILE A 56 19.79 4.57 5.61
N VAL A 57 18.55 4.14 5.86
CA VAL A 57 17.68 4.79 6.88
C VAL A 57 18.02 4.38 8.31
N GLY A 58 18.95 3.44 8.50
CA GLY A 58 19.36 2.97 9.84
C GLY A 58 18.27 2.17 10.55
N THR A 59 17.50 1.37 9.80
CA THR A 59 16.42 0.54 10.34
C THR A 59 16.47 -0.89 9.80
N SER A 60 15.59 -1.76 10.28
CA SER A 60 15.52 -3.16 9.84
C SER A 60 14.76 -3.29 8.51
N GLN A 61 15.13 -4.28 7.69
CA GLN A 61 14.41 -4.57 6.44
C GLN A 61 12.89 -4.81 6.63
N PRO A 62 12.44 -5.57 7.67
CA PRO A 62 11.01 -5.69 7.96
C PRO A 62 10.33 -4.36 8.26
N ALA A 63 10.99 -3.46 8.98
CA ALA A 63 10.42 -2.16 9.34
C ALA A 63 10.19 -1.23 8.13
N VAL A 64 10.92 -1.42 7.02
CA VAL A 64 10.67 -0.67 5.77
C VAL A 64 9.68 -1.41 4.85
N ALA A 65 9.45 -2.70 5.07
CA ALA A 65 8.57 -3.53 4.26
C ALA A 65 7.12 -3.57 4.76
N GLN A 66 6.91 -3.23 6.04
CA GLN A 66 5.60 -3.10 6.67
C GLN A 66 4.84 -1.87 6.20
#